data_AF-A0A5N5P9J7-F1
#
_entry.id   AF-A0A5N5P9J7-F1
#
_cell.length_a   1.000
_cell.length_b   1.000
_cell.length_c   1.000
_cell.angle_alpha   90.00
_cell.angle_beta   90.00
_cell.angle_gamma   90.00
#
_symmetry.space_group_name_H-M   'P 1'
#
loop_
_entity.id
_entity.type
_entity.pdbx_description
1 polymer ?
#
loop_
_entity_poly.entity_id
_entity_poly.type
_entity_poly.pdbx_seq_one_letter_code
_entity_poly.pdbx_strand_id
1 'polypeptide(L)'
;MADEHLLRKVHSLSDLELAFLLSLIAREHCQIRTPSSSSIPDLVAELSLIATKIFRLQPAVISCTPQTTLDDFASALLLPPPSGPSATNSPTSTFRSPSPLATRNGGPSSSYFHAGHSSSITAPTIAPVILAANLDLAPKAVQIQALELLRTRRVFTRTSVHTAPKTFLFVAIVSDDHSGGDGGLSRWLNDWFYLAHAHSPEEDGYPNLEEEYDNNNNNTGDAYTGLGLSRDHDPYPYPDTDAASTASSSSVVVRTTTTPSNSRLPSFSARPPNGKPPPPHHQPPDNNYDDEPTISDSDISRLSLLSQSVHTDISIVRYQHNIVSFLRMHRAVSPGSVTPLATKHLEQLCKSLAPLHGLDYVTPGLVKLAARKVYLHRVRIVPPERERSVQWGSELGAVEKLLDGVGGEDVVEDVLGMVTAPL
;
A
#
# COMPACT_ATOMS: atom_id res chain seq x y z
N MET A 1 6.68 23.94 10.33
CA MET A 1 7.39 23.22 9.25
C MET A 1 7.75 21.82 9.75
N ALA A 2 7.97 20.86 8.85
CA ALA A 2 8.47 19.52 9.21
C ALA A 2 9.97 19.56 9.56
N ASP A 3 10.46 18.59 10.33
CA ASP A 3 11.90 18.47 10.61
C ASP A 3 12.64 17.96 9.37
N GLU A 4 13.88 18.42 9.19
CA GLU A 4 14.70 18.06 8.02
C GLU A 4 14.92 16.53 7.91
N HIS A 5 15.05 15.83 9.03
CA HIS A 5 15.15 14.36 9.07
C HIS A 5 13.88 13.68 8.56
N LEU A 6 12.71 14.20 8.93
CA LEU A 6 11.41 13.69 8.48
C LEU A 6 11.19 14.01 6.99
N LEU A 7 11.61 15.19 6.52
CA LEU A 7 11.59 15.54 5.10
C LEU A 7 12.48 14.60 4.27
N ARG A 8 13.68 14.25 4.77
CA ARG A 8 14.55 13.28 4.09
C ARG A 8 13.91 11.89 4.02
N LYS A 9 13.31 11.40 5.11
CA LYS A 9 12.52 10.15 5.13
C LYS A 9 11.37 10.17 4.12
N VAL A 10 10.65 11.28 4.01
CA VAL A 10 9.53 11.46 3.06
C VAL A 10 10.02 11.52 1.61
N HIS A 11 11.13 12.21 1.33
CA HIS A 11 11.69 12.32 -0.02
C HIS A 11 12.36 11.03 -0.52
N SER A 12 12.62 10.04 0.36
CA SER A 12 13.08 8.70 -0.03
C SER A 12 11.93 7.70 -0.22
N LEU A 13 10.67 8.09 -0.03
CA LEU A 13 9.52 7.21 -0.24
C LEU A 13 9.20 7.05 -1.73
N SER A 14 8.73 5.87 -2.11
CA SER A 14 8.11 5.62 -3.42
C SER A 14 6.75 6.33 -3.56
N ASP A 15 6.24 6.46 -4.78
CA ASP A 15 4.96 7.12 -5.06
C ASP A 15 3.75 6.38 -4.43
N LEU A 16 3.85 5.04 -4.28
CA LEU A 16 2.89 4.19 -3.56
C LEU A 16 2.94 4.43 -2.05
N GLU A 17 4.14 4.50 -1.47
CA GLU A 17 4.35 4.80 -0.05
C GLU A 17 3.88 6.21 0.31
N LEU A 18 4.11 7.18 -0.59
CA LEU A 18 3.63 8.55 -0.47
C LEU A 18 2.10 8.61 -0.52
N ALA A 19 1.45 7.82 -1.40
CA ALA A 19 0.00 7.70 -1.44
C ALA A 19 -0.59 7.10 -0.15
N PHE A 20 0.07 6.09 0.43
CA PHE A 20 -0.23 5.56 1.77
C PHE A 20 -0.12 6.64 2.86
N LEU A 21 1.04 7.30 2.93
CA LEU A 21 1.33 8.33 3.92
C LEU A 21 0.32 9.49 3.87
N LEU A 22 0.04 10.02 2.68
CA LEU A 22 -0.95 11.08 2.47
C LEU A 22 -2.35 10.68 2.97
N SER A 23 -2.72 9.41 2.79
CA SER A 23 -4.03 8.89 3.20
C SER A 23 -4.12 8.69 4.71
N LEU A 24 -3.03 8.22 5.35
CA LEU A 24 -2.89 8.11 6.81
C LEU A 24 -2.89 9.48 7.50
N ILE A 25 -2.15 10.47 6.97
CA ILE A 25 -2.13 11.87 7.43
C ILE A 25 -3.53 12.47 7.41
N ALA A 26 -4.26 12.25 6.31
CA ALA A 26 -5.61 12.74 6.09
C ALA A 26 -6.68 11.97 6.89
N ARG A 27 -6.40 10.72 7.28
CA ARG A 27 -7.35 9.73 7.83
C ARG A 27 -8.51 9.41 6.88
N GLU A 28 -8.21 9.42 5.59
CA GLU A 28 -9.12 9.08 4.49
C GLU A 28 -8.58 7.84 3.75
N HIS A 29 -9.21 7.46 2.63
CA HIS A 29 -8.97 6.19 1.92
C HIS A 29 -8.51 6.42 0.48
N CYS A 30 -7.68 5.56 -0.09
CA CYS A 30 -7.13 5.75 -1.45
C CYS A 30 -7.54 4.65 -2.44
N GLN A 31 -7.43 4.98 -3.72
CA GLN A 31 -7.49 4.02 -4.81
C GLN A 31 -6.09 3.93 -5.47
N ILE A 32 -5.60 2.72 -5.70
CA ILE A 32 -4.46 2.47 -6.57
C ILE A 32 -4.98 1.82 -7.86
N ARG A 33 -4.53 2.33 -9.01
CA ARG A 33 -4.84 1.81 -10.34
C ARG A 33 -3.60 1.21 -10.97
N THR A 34 -3.77 0.14 -11.72
CA THR A 34 -2.72 -0.50 -12.54
C THR A 34 -3.25 -0.75 -13.95
N PRO A 35 -2.43 -0.61 -15.01
CA PRO A 35 -2.90 -0.80 -16.39
C PRO A 35 -3.43 -2.22 -16.67
N SER A 36 -2.90 -3.24 -15.98
CA SER A 36 -3.19 -4.65 -16.27
C SER A 36 -3.58 -5.45 -15.02
N SER A 37 -4.66 -6.22 -15.13
CA SER A 37 -5.18 -7.08 -14.05
C SER A 37 -4.20 -8.16 -13.60
N SER A 38 -3.30 -8.59 -14.49
CA SER A 38 -2.20 -9.52 -14.19
C SER A 38 -1.21 -9.00 -13.15
N SER A 39 -1.07 -7.69 -13.00
CA SER A 39 -0.11 -7.04 -12.09
C SER A 39 -0.69 -6.78 -10.69
N ILE A 40 -1.98 -7.05 -10.48
CA ILE A 40 -2.63 -6.89 -9.18
C ILE A 40 -2.02 -7.76 -8.07
N PRO A 41 -1.65 -9.05 -8.28
CA PRO A 41 -1.05 -9.87 -7.23
C PRO A 41 0.27 -9.29 -6.70
N ASP A 42 1.15 -8.85 -7.60
CA ASP A 42 2.46 -8.29 -7.26
C ASP A 42 2.29 -6.93 -6.56
N LEU A 43 1.38 -6.08 -7.05
CA LEU A 43 1.00 -4.84 -6.38
C LEU A 43 0.39 -5.07 -4.99
N VAL A 44 -0.41 -6.13 -4.80
CA VAL A 44 -0.94 -6.51 -3.47
C VAL A 44 0.19 -6.95 -2.54
N ALA A 45 1.20 -7.66 -3.04
CA ALA A 45 2.38 -8.04 -2.27
C ALA A 45 3.21 -6.80 -1.88
N GLU A 46 3.55 -5.93 -2.83
CA GLU A 46 4.25 -4.66 -2.59
C GLU A 46 3.52 -3.80 -1.54
N LEU A 47 2.20 -3.59 -1.70
CA LEU A 47 1.40 -2.82 -0.74
C LEU A 47 1.30 -3.49 0.64
N SER A 48 1.42 -4.82 0.72
CA SER A 48 1.50 -5.56 1.99
C SER A 48 2.85 -5.36 2.67
N LEU A 49 3.94 -5.33 1.90
CA LEU A 49 5.28 -5.00 2.39
C LEU A 49 5.35 -3.54 2.85
N ILE A 50 4.84 -2.59 2.08
CA ILE A 50 4.73 -1.18 2.48
C ILE A 50 3.96 -1.04 3.81
N ALA A 51 2.81 -1.70 3.96
CA ALA A 51 2.03 -1.68 5.19
C ALA A 51 2.84 -2.20 6.41
N THR A 52 3.55 -3.31 6.26
CA THR A 52 4.21 -4.03 7.37
C THR A 52 5.64 -3.56 7.69
N LYS A 53 6.45 -3.23 6.67
CA LYS A 53 7.84 -2.80 6.77
C LYS A 53 7.94 -1.31 7.12
N ILE A 54 7.23 -0.45 6.37
CA ILE A 54 7.38 1.01 6.45
C ILE A 54 6.47 1.62 7.53
N PHE A 55 5.21 1.16 7.61
CA PHE A 55 4.21 1.70 8.54
C PHE A 55 3.90 0.81 9.75
N ARG A 56 4.42 -0.43 9.81
CA ARG A 56 4.16 -1.42 10.88
C ARG A 56 2.66 -1.71 11.13
N LEU A 57 1.82 -1.52 10.12
CA LEU A 57 0.39 -1.84 10.16
C LEU A 57 0.16 -3.22 9.53
N GLN A 58 -0.60 -4.07 10.21
CA GLN A 58 -0.98 -5.39 9.68
C GLN A 58 -2.08 -5.24 8.61
N PRO A 59 -1.82 -5.63 7.35
CA PRO A 59 -2.84 -5.62 6.30
C PRO A 59 -3.74 -6.86 6.40
N ALA A 60 -5.00 -6.69 6.00
CA ALA A 60 -5.84 -7.79 5.56
C ALA A 60 -6.15 -7.62 4.07
N VAL A 61 -5.99 -8.71 3.31
CA VAL A 61 -6.15 -8.73 1.86
C VAL A 61 -7.46 -9.40 1.51
N ILE A 62 -8.23 -8.78 0.61
CA ILE A 62 -9.38 -9.41 -0.03
C ILE A 62 -9.28 -9.29 -1.55
N SER A 63 -9.36 -10.42 -2.23
CA SER A 63 -9.52 -10.51 -3.68
C SER A 63 -11.00 -10.64 -4.01
N CYS A 64 -11.60 -9.59 -4.58
CA CYS A 64 -12.99 -9.60 -4.99
C CYS A 64 -13.18 -10.26 -6.35
N THR A 65 -14.31 -10.96 -6.49
CA THR A 65 -14.79 -11.59 -7.72
C THR A 65 -16.30 -11.33 -7.85
N PRO A 66 -16.92 -11.57 -9.02
CA PRO A 66 -18.37 -11.48 -9.18
C PRO A 66 -19.18 -12.42 -8.28
N GLN A 67 -18.54 -13.38 -7.61
CA GLN A 67 -19.14 -14.34 -6.69
C GLN A 67 -18.90 -14.01 -5.20
N THR A 68 -18.04 -13.03 -4.86
CA THR A 68 -17.75 -12.65 -3.47
C THR A 68 -19.04 -12.30 -2.72
N THR A 69 -19.30 -13.00 -1.62
CA THR A 69 -20.47 -12.75 -0.76
C THR A 69 -20.16 -11.70 0.31
N LEU A 70 -21.20 -11.23 1.01
CA LEU A 70 -21.05 -10.34 2.16
C LEU A 70 -20.33 -11.01 3.35
N ASP A 71 -20.41 -12.34 3.48
CA ASP A 71 -19.78 -13.10 4.56
C ASP A 71 -18.29 -13.31 4.26
N ASP A 72 -17.94 -13.61 3.00
CA ASP A 72 -16.54 -13.63 2.53
C ASP A 72 -15.90 -12.23 2.71
N PHE A 73 -16.63 -11.18 2.33
CA PHE A 73 -16.18 -9.80 2.53
C PHE A 73 -15.96 -9.51 4.01
N ALA A 74 -16.93 -9.74 4.88
CA ALA A 74 -16.82 -9.38 6.29
C ALA A 74 -15.78 -10.22 7.05
N SER A 75 -15.61 -11.49 6.70
CA SER A 75 -14.61 -12.38 7.32
C SER A 75 -13.17 -12.05 6.91
N ALA A 76 -12.94 -11.70 5.63
CA ALA A 76 -11.60 -11.33 5.14
C ALA A 76 -11.02 -10.05 5.77
N LEU A 77 -11.86 -9.16 6.32
CA LEU A 77 -11.41 -7.93 6.98
C LEU A 77 -10.88 -8.14 8.41
N LEU A 78 -11.13 -9.31 9.00
CA LEU A 78 -10.91 -9.58 10.41
C LEU A 78 -9.58 -10.30 10.65
N LEU A 79 -8.73 -9.71 11.48
CA LEU A 79 -7.53 -10.38 11.94
C LEU A 79 -7.89 -11.50 12.94
N PRO A 80 -7.21 -12.67 12.88
CA PRO A 80 -7.34 -13.69 13.91
C PRO A 80 -7.03 -13.12 15.30
N PRO A 81 -7.73 -13.56 16.34
CA PRO A 81 -7.36 -13.18 17.70
C PRO A 81 -5.94 -13.67 18.01
N PRO A 82 -5.09 -12.88 18.69
CA PRO A 82 -3.78 -13.34 19.11
C PRO A 82 -3.93 -14.62 19.93
N SER A 83 -3.32 -15.70 19.45
CA SER A 83 -3.27 -16.98 20.16
C SER A 83 -2.51 -16.78 21.47
N GLY A 84 -3.27 -16.72 22.57
CA GLY A 84 -2.70 -16.71 23.91
C GLY A 84 -1.77 -17.92 24.10
N PRO A 85 -0.75 -17.82 24.96
CA PRO A 85 0.25 -18.87 25.12
C PRO A 85 -0.44 -20.20 25.42
N SER A 86 -0.23 -21.18 24.53
CA SER A 86 -0.81 -22.51 24.64
C SER A 86 -0.50 -23.09 26.01
N ALA A 87 -1.52 -23.19 26.87
CA ALA A 87 -1.39 -23.88 28.14
C ALA A 87 -1.01 -25.34 27.84
N THR A 88 0.25 -25.68 28.10
CA THR A 88 0.77 -27.04 27.94
C THR A 88 -0.06 -27.96 28.83
N ASN A 89 -0.87 -28.81 28.19
CA ASN A 89 -1.75 -29.76 28.87
C ASN A 89 -0.92 -30.78 29.65
N SER A 90 -0.62 -30.46 30.92
CA SER A 90 0.03 -31.36 31.87
C SER A 90 -1.01 -32.32 32.47
N PRO A 91 -0.94 -33.63 32.20
CA PRO A 91 -1.95 -34.57 32.70
C PRO A 91 -1.63 -35.02 34.13
N THR A 92 -1.90 -34.15 35.11
CA THR A 92 -1.82 -34.52 36.54
C THR A 92 -3.21 -34.58 37.18
N SER A 93 -3.77 -35.79 37.15
CA SER A 93 -4.90 -36.21 37.98
C SER A 93 -4.46 -36.30 39.44
N THR A 94 -5.03 -35.47 40.33
CA THR A 94 -5.03 -35.75 41.77
C THR A 94 -6.27 -35.16 42.49
N PHE A 95 -7.14 -36.06 42.96
CA PHE A 95 -8.07 -35.92 44.10
C PHE A 95 -8.93 -34.64 44.27
N ARG A 96 -10.22 -34.79 43.99
CA ARG A 96 -11.28 -33.90 44.48
C ARG A 96 -11.83 -34.43 45.82
N SER A 97 -11.38 -33.88 46.94
CA SER A 97 -11.91 -34.20 48.28
C SER A 97 -13.33 -33.63 48.48
N PRO A 98 -14.29 -34.40 49.03
CA PRO A 98 -15.57 -33.85 49.47
C PRO A 98 -15.53 -33.46 50.95
N SER A 99 -15.76 -32.17 51.25
CA SER A 99 -15.96 -31.69 52.63
C SER A 99 -17.45 -31.55 52.95
N PRO A 100 -17.92 -31.92 54.17
CA PRO A 100 -19.33 -32.04 54.49
C PRO A 100 -19.98 -30.73 55.03
N LEU A 101 -21.28 -30.82 55.29
CA LEU A 101 -22.17 -29.75 55.76
C LEU A 101 -21.65 -28.96 56.97
N ALA A 102 -21.90 -27.65 56.95
CA ALA A 102 -22.21 -26.87 58.14
C ALA A 102 -23.48 -26.04 57.89
N THR A 103 -24.53 -26.27 58.67
CA THR A 103 -25.71 -25.40 58.73
C THR A 103 -25.49 -24.27 59.73
N ARG A 104 -26.13 -23.10 59.51
CA ARG A 104 -26.88 -22.27 60.49
C ARG A 104 -26.97 -20.78 60.06
N ASN A 105 -28.12 -20.18 60.33
CA ASN A 105 -28.58 -18.86 59.84
C ASN A 105 -27.71 -17.65 60.21
N GLY A 106 -27.74 -16.62 59.35
CA GLY A 106 -27.86 -15.22 59.81
C GLY A 106 -27.11 -14.15 58.99
N GLY A 107 -27.84 -13.31 58.23
CA GLY A 107 -27.35 -12.01 57.75
C GLY A 107 -27.41 -11.78 56.23
N PRO A 108 -27.98 -10.66 55.74
CA PRO A 108 -27.96 -10.31 54.32
C PRO A 108 -26.83 -9.33 53.99
N SER A 109 -25.74 -9.80 53.37
CA SER A 109 -24.77 -8.91 52.70
C SER A 109 -23.78 -9.62 51.78
N SER A 110 -23.36 -8.87 50.77
CA SER A 110 -22.22 -9.13 49.88
C SER A 110 -22.30 -10.38 49.00
N SER A 111 -22.93 -10.21 47.85
CA SER A 111 -22.68 -11.03 46.66
C SER A 111 -21.24 -10.83 46.16
N TYR A 112 -20.29 -11.54 46.77
CA TYR A 112 -18.95 -11.69 46.23
C TYR A 112 -19.01 -12.56 44.96
N PHE A 113 -19.36 -11.92 43.84
CA PHE A 113 -19.05 -12.43 42.52
C PHE A 113 -17.53 -12.44 42.39
N HIS A 114 -16.90 -13.56 42.74
CA HIS A 114 -15.54 -13.83 42.31
C HIS A 114 -15.56 -13.87 40.79
N ALA A 115 -15.04 -12.81 40.17
CA ALA A 115 -14.73 -12.76 38.76
C ALA A 115 -13.67 -13.82 38.46
N GLY A 116 -14.13 -15.04 38.17
CA GLY A 116 -13.31 -16.06 37.56
C GLY A 116 -12.65 -15.43 36.34
N HIS A 117 -11.32 -15.52 36.28
CA HIS A 117 -10.56 -14.95 35.17
C HIS A 117 -11.01 -15.64 33.88
N SER A 118 -11.89 -14.97 33.13
CA SER A 118 -12.09 -15.32 31.74
C SER A 118 -10.75 -15.09 31.06
N SER A 119 -10.19 -16.16 30.51
CA SER A 119 -9.28 -16.02 29.37
C SER A 119 -10.04 -15.20 28.35
N SER A 120 -9.68 -13.92 28.22
CA SER A 120 -10.36 -13.01 27.31
C SER A 120 -10.02 -13.45 25.90
N ILE A 121 -10.86 -14.29 25.31
CA ILE A 121 -10.91 -14.50 23.87
C ILE A 121 -11.22 -13.11 23.30
N THR A 122 -10.18 -12.40 22.88
CA THR A 122 -10.30 -11.11 22.24
C THR A 122 -11.15 -11.32 21.00
N ALA A 123 -12.24 -10.57 20.87
CA ALA A 123 -13.05 -10.67 19.66
C ALA A 123 -12.18 -10.27 18.46
N PRO A 124 -12.33 -10.93 17.30
CA PRO A 124 -11.57 -10.57 16.11
C PRO A 124 -11.81 -9.09 15.76
N THR A 125 -10.75 -8.39 15.36
CA THR A 125 -10.79 -6.96 15.07
C THR A 125 -10.52 -6.72 13.58
N ILE A 126 -11.13 -5.67 13.03
CA ILE A 126 -10.85 -5.25 11.65
C ILE A 126 -9.38 -4.82 11.56
N ALA A 127 -8.68 -5.24 10.50
CA ALA A 127 -7.29 -4.86 10.29
C ALA A 127 -7.12 -3.34 10.08
N PRO A 128 -6.00 -2.74 10.53
CA PRO A 128 -5.73 -1.32 10.33
C PRO A 128 -5.50 -0.93 8.86
N VAL A 129 -5.07 -1.86 8.02
CA VAL A 129 -4.99 -1.67 6.56
C VAL A 129 -5.82 -2.75 5.87
N ILE A 130 -6.70 -2.35 4.94
CA ILE A 130 -7.46 -3.25 4.07
C ILE A 130 -6.99 -3.05 2.63
N LEU A 131 -6.51 -4.13 2.00
CA LEU A 131 -6.16 -4.15 0.58
C LEU A 131 -7.26 -4.90 -0.18
N ALA A 132 -8.11 -4.14 -0.89
CA ALA A 132 -9.26 -4.67 -1.62
C ALA A 132 -8.97 -4.72 -3.13
N ALA A 133 -8.46 -5.86 -3.58
CA ALA A 133 -8.16 -6.13 -4.98
C ALA A 133 -9.43 -6.45 -5.78
N ASN A 134 -9.52 -5.94 -7.01
CA ASN A 134 -10.64 -6.13 -7.94
C ASN A 134 -12.01 -5.71 -7.37
N LEU A 135 -12.04 -4.67 -6.51
CA LEU A 135 -13.26 -4.21 -5.85
C LEU A 135 -14.35 -3.71 -6.83
N ASP A 136 -13.94 -3.33 -8.03
CA ASP A 136 -14.78 -3.02 -9.19
C ASP A 136 -15.55 -4.23 -9.72
N LEU A 137 -14.97 -5.45 -9.66
CA LEU A 137 -15.62 -6.72 -10.02
C LEU A 137 -16.57 -7.25 -8.93
N ALA A 138 -16.49 -6.71 -7.71
CA ALA A 138 -17.32 -7.13 -6.59
C ALA A 138 -18.82 -6.82 -6.83
N PRO A 139 -19.75 -7.69 -6.40
CA PRO A 139 -21.18 -7.41 -6.47
C PRO A 139 -21.57 -6.08 -5.83
N LYS A 140 -22.60 -5.42 -6.37
CA LYS A 140 -23.09 -4.12 -5.87
C LYS A 140 -23.37 -4.12 -4.36
N ALA A 141 -23.79 -5.25 -3.79
CA ALA A 141 -23.96 -5.41 -2.34
C ALA A 141 -22.63 -5.32 -1.56
N VAL A 142 -21.56 -5.94 -2.04
CA VAL A 142 -20.21 -5.87 -1.44
C VAL A 142 -19.65 -4.46 -1.55
N GLN A 143 -19.81 -3.79 -2.71
CA GLN A 143 -19.42 -2.38 -2.86
C GLN A 143 -20.18 -1.45 -1.90
N ILE A 144 -21.46 -1.73 -1.63
CA ILE A 144 -22.26 -0.99 -0.63
C ILE A 144 -21.75 -1.28 0.79
N GLN A 145 -21.39 -2.53 1.11
CA GLN A 145 -20.82 -2.88 2.41
C GLN A 145 -19.45 -2.23 2.66
N ALA A 146 -18.61 -2.15 1.62
CA ALA A 146 -17.36 -1.39 1.66
C ALA A 146 -17.63 0.10 1.90
N LEU A 147 -18.58 0.71 1.18
CA LEU A 147 -18.98 2.11 1.40
C LEU A 147 -19.53 2.34 2.82
N GLU A 148 -20.30 1.41 3.38
CA GLU A 148 -20.77 1.49 4.77
C GLU A 148 -19.59 1.45 5.76
N LEU A 149 -18.59 0.61 5.52
CA LEU A 149 -17.36 0.56 6.32
C LEU A 149 -16.60 1.89 6.26
N LEU A 150 -16.39 2.48 5.07
CA LEU A 150 -15.72 3.78 4.95
C LEU A 150 -16.49 4.88 5.71
N ARG A 151 -17.82 4.87 5.62
CA ARG A 151 -18.71 5.87 6.24
C ARG A 151 -18.84 5.76 7.75
N THR A 152 -18.99 4.54 8.26
CA THR A 152 -19.38 4.28 9.66
C THR A 152 -18.23 3.75 10.51
N ARG A 153 -17.14 3.33 9.87
CA ARG A 153 -16.03 2.58 10.49
C ARG A 153 -16.51 1.33 11.21
N ARG A 154 -17.53 0.66 10.68
CA ARG A 154 -18.12 -0.56 11.23
C ARG A 154 -18.46 -1.57 10.14
N VAL A 155 -18.38 -2.86 10.50
CA VAL A 155 -18.90 -3.98 9.71
C VAL A 155 -19.84 -4.79 10.59
N PHE A 156 -20.98 -5.16 10.03
CA PHE A 156 -21.97 -6.02 10.67
C PHE A 156 -21.82 -7.44 10.11
N THR A 157 -21.42 -8.39 10.95
CA THR A 157 -21.48 -9.82 10.61
C THR A 157 -22.84 -10.38 11.08
N ARG A 158 -23.13 -11.66 10.76
CA ARG A 158 -24.33 -12.34 11.26
C ARG A 158 -24.41 -12.39 12.80
N THR A 159 -23.27 -12.32 13.50
CA THR A 159 -23.17 -12.58 14.95
C THR A 159 -22.67 -11.39 15.77
N SER A 160 -22.05 -10.38 15.16
CA SER A 160 -21.37 -9.30 15.88
C SER A 160 -21.20 -8.04 15.03
N VAL A 161 -20.86 -6.93 15.69
CA VAL A 161 -20.50 -5.66 15.03
C VAL A 161 -19.05 -5.35 15.37
N HIS A 162 -18.21 -5.26 14.35
CA HIS A 162 -16.80 -4.93 14.51
C HIS A 162 -16.61 -3.45 14.16
N THR A 163 -15.93 -2.70 15.02
CA THR A 163 -15.57 -1.30 14.75
C THR A 163 -14.11 -1.26 14.29
N ALA A 164 -13.84 -0.51 13.23
CA ALA A 164 -12.49 -0.36 12.70
C ALA A 164 -11.58 0.41 13.68
N PRO A 165 -10.27 0.13 13.70
CA PRO A 165 -9.31 0.82 14.55
C PRO A 165 -9.25 2.34 14.29
N LYS A 166 -8.60 3.08 15.19
CA LYS A 166 -8.42 4.54 15.06
C LYS A 166 -7.58 4.89 13.82
N THR A 167 -6.48 4.15 13.64
CA THR A 167 -5.66 4.07 12.43
C THR A 167 -6.31 3.05 11.51
N PHE A 168 -7.03 3.52 10.49
CA PHE A 168 -7.74 2.68 9.54
C PHE A 168 -7.59 3.25 8.14
N LEU A 169 -6.94 2.49 7.27
CA LEU A 169 -6.76 2.76 5.85
C LEU A 169 -7.43 1.65 5.04
N PHE A 170 -8.22 2.04 4.05
CA PHE A 170 -8.77 1.14 3.05
C PHE A 170 -8.17 1.55 1.71
N VAL A 171 -7.63 0.58 0.97
CA VAL A 171 -7.00 0.76 -0.33
C VAL A 171 -7.76 -0.09 -1.33
N ALA A 172 -8.45 0.56 -2.27
CA ALA A 172 -9.05 -0.14 -3.40
C ALA A 172 -8.01 -0.29 -4.52
N ILE A 173 -7.75 -1.52 -4.94
CA ILE A 173 -6.81 -1.85 -6.02
C ILE A 173 -7.65 -2.30 -7.21
N VAL A 174 -7.56 -1.57 -8.31
CA VAL A 174 -8.41 -1.72 -9.52
C VAL A 174 -7.50 -1.73 -10.75
N SER A 175 -7.87 -2.48 -11.79
CA SER A 175 -7.19 -2.38 -13.08
C SER A 175 -8.01 -1.60 -14.10
N ASP A 176 -7.31 -0.92 -15.01
CA ASP A 176 -7.91 -0.14 -16.08
C ASP A 176 -8.38 -1.02 -17.26
N ASP A 177 -7.84 -2.23 -17.44
CA ASP A 177 -8.29 -3.19 -18.47
C ASP A 177 -9.75 -3.64 -18.29
N HIS A 178 -10.24 -3.71 -17.05
CA HIS A 178 -11.64 -4.01 -16.72
C HIS A 178 -12.61 -2.84 -17.00
N SER A 179 -12.12 -1.62 -17.22
CA SER A 179 -12.95 -0.41 -17.24
C SER A 179 -13.87 -0.24 -18.46
N GLY A 180 -13.78 -1.14 -19.44
CA GLY A 180 -14.56 -1.12 -20.69
C GLY A 180 -16.02 -1.64 -20.61
N GLY A 181 -16.57 -1.91 -19.41
CA GLY A 181 -17.93 -2.47 -19.24
C GLY A 181 -18.80 -1.78 -18.18
N ASP A 182 -20.00 -2.31 -17.91
CA ASP A 182 -20.86 -1.90 -16.76
C ASP A 182 -20.28 -2.35 -15.39
N GLY A 183 -19.11 -3.00 -15.40
CA GLY A 183 -18.29 -3.33 -14.25
C GLY A 183 -17.34 -2.18 -13.92
N GLY A 184 -17.50 -1.61 -12.73
CA GLY A 184 -16.70 -0.49 -12.27
C GLY A 184 -17.13 -0.07 -10.87
N LEU A 185 -16.28 0.66 -10.15
CA LEU A 185 -16.66 1.19 -8.84
C LEU A 185 -17.90 2.09 -8.96
N SER A 186 -18.91 1.79 -8.14
CA SER A 186 -20.12 2.60 -8.06
C SER A 186 -19.76 4.06 -7.75
N ARG A 187 -20.46 5.02 -8.36
CA ARG A 187 -20.11 6.46 -8.24
C ARG A 187 -19.99 6.93 -6.78
N TRP A 188 -20.79 6.32 -5.90
CA TRP A 188 -20.85 6.65 -4.48
C TRP A 188 -19.66 6.09 -3.70
N LEU A 189 -19.24 4.85 -3.95
CA LEU A 189 -18.03 4.27 -3.37
C LEU A 189 -16.79 5.00 -3.87
N ASN A 190 -16.73 5.24 -5.18
CA ASN A 190 -15.61 5.90 -5.84
C ASN A 190 -15.37 7.33 -5.32
N ASP A 191 -16.42 8.09 -5.01
CA ASP A 191 -16.29 9.44 -4.45
C ASP A 191 -15.74 9.46 -3.01
N TRP A 192 -15.74 8.34 -2.29
CA TRP A 192 -15.16 8.25 -0.94
C TRP A 192 -13.65 8.04 -0.93
N PHE A 193 -13.01 7.69 -2.06
CA PHE A 193 -11.55 7.63 -2.14
C PHE A 193 -10.96 9.03 -2.28
N TYR A 194 -10.26 9.48 -1.24
CA TYR A 194 -9.51 10.73 -1.13
C TYR A 194 -8.80 11.10 -2.43
N LEU A 195 -7.86 10.24 -2.82
CA LEU A 195 -7.05 10.31 -4.02
C LEU A 195 -7.07 8.98 -4.77
N ALA A 196 -6.80 9.04 -6.06
CA ALA A 196 -6.38 7.92 -6.89
C ALA A 196 -4.94 8.14 -7.37
N HIS A 197 -4.14 7.09 -7.34
CA HIS A 197 -2.81 7.05 -7.93
C HIS A 197 -2.79 5.91 -8.96
N ALA A 198 -2.43 6.23 -10.21
CA ALA A 198 -2.14 5.23 -11.24
C ALA A 198 -0.65 4.89 -11.17
N HIS A 199 -0.35 3.60 -11.06
CA HIS A 199 0.95 3.01 -10.89
C HIS A 199 1.27 2.13 -12.10
N SER A 200 2.45 2.30 -12.68
CA SER A 200 2.90 1.58 -13.87
C SER A 200 4.01 0.59 -13.50
N PRO A 201 3.76 -0.74 -13.54
CA PRO A 201 4.78 -1.73 -13.20
C PRO A 201 6.04 -1.64 -14.07
N GLU A 202 5.93 -1.12 -15.29
CA GLU A 202 7.05 -0.96 -16.23
C GLU A 202 7.92 0.28 -15.94
N GLU A 203 7.36 1.32 -15.30
CA GLU A 203 8.06 2.59 -15.03
C GLU A 203 8.47 2.72 -13.56
N ASP A 204 7.62 2.26 -12.63
CA ASP A 204 7.79 2.44 -11.18
C ASP A 204 8.45 1.23 -10.49
N GLY A 205 8.28 0.01 -11.04
CA GLY A 205 8.73 -1.26 -10.42
C GLY A 205 8.03 -1.62 -9.11
N TYR A 206 8.58 -2.60 -8.39
CA TYR A 206 8.10 -3.01 -7.06
C TYR A 206 9.27 -3.08 -6.05
N PRO A 207 9.79 -1.95 -5.55
CA PRO A 207 11.06 -1.90 -4.85
C PRO A 207 11.13 -2.78 -3.59
N ASN A 208 10.06 -2.84 -2.78
CA ASN A 208 10.10 -3.64 -1.55
C ASN A 208 10.01 -5.14 -1.84
N LEU A 209 9.25 -5.54 -2.86
CA LEU A 209 9.10 -6.91 -3.34
C LEU A 209 10.38 -7.43 -4.00
N GLU A 210 11.04 -6.59 -4.82
CA GLU A 210 12.35 -6.87 -5.42
C GLU A 210 13.42 -7.09 -4.33
N GLU A 211 13.49 -6.21 -3.33
CA GLU A 211 14.36 -6.39 -2.15
C GLU A 211 14.06 -7.69 -1.37
N GLU A 212 12.80 -8.11 -1.25
CA GLU A 212 12.44 -9.36 -0.58
C GLU A 212 12.86 -10.59 -1.39
N TYR A 213 12.72 -10.57 -2.71
CA TYR A 213 13.21 -11.64 -3.60
C TYR A 213 14.73 -11.78 -3.54
N ASP A 214 15.49 -10.69 -3.59
CA ASP A 214 16.94 -10.71 -3.51
C ASP A 214 17.44 -11.23 -2.15
N ASN A 215 16.81 -10.80 -1.05
CA ASN A 215 17.13 -11.32 0.28
C ASN A 215 16.89 -12.84 0.40
N ASN A 216 15.78 -13.34 -0.15
CA ASN A 216 15.48 -14.78 -0.13
C ASN A 216 16.46 -15.61 -1.00
N ASN A 217 16.88 -15.09 -2.15
CA ASN A 217 17.89 -15.72 -2.99
C ASN A 217 19.27 -15.75 -2.31
N ASN A 218 19.70 -14.65 -1.69
CA ASN A 218 20.96 -14.59 -0.97
C ASN A 218 21.02 -15.57 0.22
N ASN A 219 19.90 -15.75 0.92
CA ASN A 219 19.81 -16.66 2.08
C ASN A 219 19.81 -18.16 1.71
N THR A 220 19.67 -18.51 0.42
CA THR A 220 19.71 -19.91 -0.06
C THR A 220 21.06 -20.30 -0.70
N GLY A 221 21.97 -19.34 -0.92
CA GLY A 221 23.29 -19.56 -1.53
C GLY A 221 24.29 -20.34 -0.68
N ASP A 222 24.22 -20.23 0.66
CA ASP A 222 25.24 -20.76 1.59
C ASP A 222 25.12 -22.28 1.89
N ALA A 223 24.20 -23.00 1.25
CA ALA A 223 23.92 -24.41 1.54
C ALA A 223 24.66 -25.43 0.65
N TYR A 224 25.37 -25.01 -0.42
CA TYR A 224 25.92 -25.94 -1.43
C TYR A 224 27.38 -25.67 -1.87
N THR A 225 28.28 -25.26 -0.96
CA THR A 225 29.74 -25.34 -1.20
C THR A 225 30.39 -26.41 -0.34
N GLY A 226 30.11 -27.69 -0.65
CA GLY A 226 30.76 -28.78 0.06
C GLY A 226 30.18 -30.17 -0.21
N LEU A 227 30.39 -30.71 -1.42
CA LEU A 227 30.58 -32.15 -1.68
C LEU A 227 30.96 -32.34 -3.15
N GLY A 228 32.26 -32.41 -3.44
CA GLY A 228 32.74 -32.72 -4.79
C GLY A 228 32.59 -34.21 -5.09
N LEU A 229 31.69 -34.57 -6.02
CA LEU A 229 31.65 -35.88 -6.65
C LEU A 229 31.40 -35.74 -8.15
N SER A 230 32.35 -36.20 -8.95
CA SER A 230 32.22 -36.35 -10.39
C SER A 230 31.09 -37.30 -10.74
N ARG A 231 30.26 -36.95 -11.72
CA ARG A 231 29.50 -37.94 -12.47
C ARG A 231 29.15 -37.47 -13.87
N ASP A 232 29.75 -38.10 -14.86
CA ASP A 232 29.24 -38.14 -16.23
C ASP A 232 27.78 -38.66 -16.22
N HIS A 233 26.91 -38.09 -17.07
CA HIS A 233 26.24 -38.81 -18.18
C HIS A 233 25.04 -37.99 -18.69
N ASP A 234 25.20 -37.32 -19.83
CA ASP A 234 24.05 -36.86 -20.65
C ASP A 234 23.39 -38.05 -21.38
N PRO A 235 22.06 -38.03 -21.55
CA PRO A 235 21.43 -38.85 -22.57
C PRO A 235 20.36 -38.09 -23.40
N TYR A 236 20.83 -37.29 -24.38
CA TYR A 236 20.20 -37.09 -25.72
C TYR A 236 18.76 -36.47 -25.81
N PRO A 237 18.24 -36.19 -27.02
CA PRO A 237 18.80 -35.32 -28.06
C PRO A 237 17.77 -34.31 -28.64
N TYR A 238 18.25 -33.24 -29.30
CA TYR A 238 17.46 -32.54 -30.33
C TYR A 238 18.19 -32.61 -31.69
N PRO A 239 17.47 -32.76 -32.82
CA PRO A 239 18.09 -33.11 -34.10
C PRO A 239 18.61 -31.90 -34.88
N ASP A 240 19.68 -32.14 -35.64
CA ASP A 240 20.36 -31.16 -36.48
C ASP A 240 19.53 -30.67 -37.68
N THR A 241 19.70 -29.40 -38.05
CA THR A 241 19.50 -28.93 -39.42
C THR A 241 20.76 -28.20 -39.92
N ASP A 242 21.65 -28.96 -40.53
CA ASP A 242 22.84 -28.47 -41.24
C ASP A 242 22.47 -27.59 -42.45
N ALA A 243 23.13 -26.42 -42.58
CA ALA A 243 23.29 -25.74 -43.87
C ALA A 243 24.52 -24.80 -43.91
N ALA A 244 25.62 -25.31 -44.47
CA ALA A 244 26.63 -24.59 -45.23
C ALA A 244 27.49 -23.47 -44.56
N SER A 245 28.66 -23.90 -44.07
CA SER A 245 30.00 -23.36 -44.40
C SER A 245 30.13 -22.13 -45.33
N THR A 246 31.03 -21.19 -44.99
CA THR A 246 32.34 -21.06 -45.70
C THR A 246 33.30 -19.98 -45.12
N ALA A 247 34.54 -20.43 -44.85
CA ALA A 247 35.83 -19.79 -45.12
C ALA A 247 36.22 -18.37 -44.63
N SER A 248 37.44 -18.31 -44.04
CA SER A 248 38.45 -17.22 -44.14
C SER A 248 38.23 -15.92 -43.34
N SER A 249 39.25 -15.15 -42.93
CA SER A 249 40.70 -15.41 -42.71
C SER A 249 41.32 -14.17 -42.00
N SER A 250 42.62 -14.24 -41.62
CA SER A 250 43.45 -13.17 -40.99
C SER A 250 43.12 -12.83 -39.52
N SER A 251 44.03 -12.79 -38.53
CA SER A 251 45.45 -12.35 -38.41
C SER A 251 45.62 -10.88 -38.01
N VAL A 252 45.88 -10.60 -36.71
CA VAL A 252 46.93 -9.62 -36.29
C VAL A 252 47.67 -10.11 -35.02
N VAL A 253 48.97 -10.31 -35.24
CA VAL A 253 50.17 -10.40 -34.40
C VAL A 253 50.18 -9.84 -32.96
N VAL A 254 50.82 -10.65 -32.09
CA VAL A 254 51.33 -10.38 -30.72
C VAL A 254 52.39 -9.28 -30.64
N ARG A 255 52.44 -8.49 -29.55
CA ARG A 255 53.73 -8.02 -29.01
C ARG A 255 53.78 -7.85 -27.48
N THR A 256 54.85 -8.38 -26.91
CA THR A 256 55.21 -8.36 -25.48
C THR A 256 56.42 -7.45 -25.22
N THR A 257 56.53 -6.92 -24.01
CA THR A 257 57.77 -6.43 -23.35
C THR A 257 57.53 -6.43 -21.83
N THR A 258 58.02 -7.41 -21.05
CA THR A 258 59.38 -7.63 -20.49
C THR A 258 59.66 -6.94 -19.14
N THR A 259 60.05 -7.81 -18.19
CA THR A 259 60.59 -7.72 -16.81
C THR A 259 61.96 -6.96 -16.74
N PRO A 260 62.71 -6.79 -15.59
CA PRO A 260 62.77 -7.67 -14.39
C PRO A 260 63.24 -7.16 -12.98
N SER A 261 63.04 -8.05 -11.98
CA SER A 261 63.94 -8.45 -10.83
C SER A 261 64.65 -7.47 -9.86
N ASN A 262 64.45 -7.66 -8.53
CA ASN A 262 65.41 -8.22 -7.52
C ASN A 262 64.86 -8.08 -6.06
N SER A 263 64.88 -9.09 -5.15
CA SER A 263 65.98 -9.66 -4.30
C SER A 263 66.42 -8.74 -3.12
N ARG A 264 66.58 -9.15 -1.83
CA ARG A 264 66.61 -10.47 -1.13
C ARG A 264 66.49 -10.35 0.44
N LEU A 265 65.67 -11.22 1.08
CA LEU A 265 65.87 -11.89 2.41
C LEU A 265 66.07 -11.01 3.70
N PRO A 266 66.30 -11.56 4.93
CA PRO A 266 65.22 -12.00 5.84
C PRO A 266 65.38 -11.50 7.31
N SER A 267 64.40 -11.73 8.19
CA SER A 267 64.60 -11.60 9.66
C SER A 267 63.95 -12.73 10.48
N PHE A 268 64.76 -13.33 11.38
CA PHE A 268 64.32 -14.29 12.39
C PHE A 268 63.95 -13.57 13.69
N SER A 269 62.86 -13.96 14.35
CA SER A 269 62.70 -13.89 15.81
C SER A 269 61.55 -14.84 16.21
N ALA A 270 61.85 -16.04 16.69
CA ALA A 270 62.00 -16.40 18.10
C ALA A 270 60.64 -16.52 18.84
N ARG A 271 60.24 -17.78 19.10
CA ARG A 271 59.05 -18.20 19.84
C ARG A 271 59.41 -18.60 21.27
N PRO A 272 58.74 -18.08 22.32
CA PRO A 272 58.68 -18.70 23.64
C PRO A 272 57.36 -19.50 23.83
N PRO A 273 57.28 -20.42 24.82
CA PRO A 273 56.21 -21.42 24.91
C PRO A 273 55.16 -21.16 26.02
N ASN A 274 54.05 -21.90 25.92
CA ASN A 274 53.08 -22.25 26.98
C ASN A 274 52.34 -21.11 27.72
N GLY A 275 51.16 -20.77 27.20
CA GLY A 275 50.04 -20.21 27.97
C GLY A 275 48.73 -20.77 27.43
N LYS A 276 47.77 -21.13 28.31
CA LYS A 276 46.44 -21.61 27.89
C LYS A 276 45.69 -20.50 27.12
N PRO A 277 44.90 -20.81 26.08
CA PRO A 277 43.97 -19.82 25.53
C PRO A 277 42.92 -19.45 26.59
N PRO A 278 42.50 -18.18 26.68
CA PRO A 278 41.31 -17.82 27.45
C PRO A 278 40.06 -18.43 26.78
N PRO A 279 38.97 -18.65 27.53
CA PRO A 279 37.72 -19.10 26.93
C PRO A 279 37.19 -18.03 25.95
N PRO A 280 36.44 -18.43 24.91
CA PRO A 280 35.78 -17.44 24.07
C PRO A 280 34.81 -16.63 24.92
N HIS A 281 35.00 -15.31 24.95
CA HIS A 281 33.92 -14.43 25.32
C HIS A 281 32.83 -14.59 24.27
N HIS A 282 31.78 -15.33 24.60
CA HIS A 282 30.49 -15.15 23.97
C HIS A 282 30.00 -13.74 24.33
N GLN A 283 30.45 -12.77 23.54
CA GLN A 283 29.64 -11.60 23.28
C GLN A 283 28.34 -12.14 22.68
N PRO A 284 27.17 -11.94 23.31
CA PRO A 284 25.92 -12.27 22.64
C PRO A 284 25.86 -11.48 21.33
N PRO A 285 25.25 -12.00 20.27
CA PRO A 285 24.96 -11.18 19.12
C PRO A 285 23.96 -10.10 19.56
N ASP A 286 24.43 -8.88 19.76
CA ASP A 286 23.61 -7.67 19.90
C ASP A 286 23.00 -7.32 18.52
N ASN A 287 22.30 -8.30 17.91
CA ASN A 287 21.52 -8.15 16.69
C ASN A 287 20.05 -7.79 17.01
N ASN A 288 19.84 -7.09 18.13
CA ASN A 288 18.65 -6.27 18.38
C ASN A 288 18.92 -4.83 17.92
N TYR A 289 19.26 -4.68 16.63
CA TYR A 289 18.76 -3.52 15.91
C TYR A 289 17.29 -3.81 15.65
N ASP A 290 16.45 -3.52 16.66
CA ASP A 290 15.01 -3.50 16.51
C ASP A 290 14.69 -2.52 15.38
N ASP A 291 14.24 -3.08 14.26
CA ASP A 291 14.07 -2.44 12.95
C ASP A 291 13.02 -1.32 13.06
N GLU A 292 13.48 -0.10 13.38
CA GLU A 292 12.61 1.05 13.63
C GLU A 292 11.83 1.40 12.36
N PRO A 293 10.50 1.57 12.40
CA PRO A 293 9.71 1.90 11.21
C PRO A 293 10.26 3.12 10.49
N THR A 294 10.40 3.01 9.17
CA THR A 294 10.81 4.13 8.30
C THR A 294 9.93 5.36 8.58
N ILE A 295 8.62 5.17 8.80
CA ILE A 295 7.69 6.22 9.23
C ILE A 295 6.94 5.76 10.48
N SER A 296 7.14 6.43 11.62
CA SER A 296 6.46 6.08 12.89
C SER A 296 5.05 6.68 12.99
N ASP A 297 4.20 6.12 13.86
CA ASP A 297 2.91 6.71 14.24
C ASP A 297 3.05 8.17 14.76
N SER A 298 4.20 8.50 15.36
CA SER A 298 4.51 9.85 15.83
C SER A 298 4.79 10.82 14.68
N ASP A 299 5.46 10.34 13.62
CA ASP A 299 5.71 11.10 12.39
C ASP A 299 4.40 11.38 11.64
N ILE A 300 3.54 10.37 11.48
CA ILE A 300 2.20 10.52 10.86
C ILE A 300 1.36 11.53 11.66
N SER A 301 1.35 11.40 12.99
CA SER A 301 0.63 12.31 13.88
C SER A 301 1.16 13.74 13.76
N ARG A 302 2.47 13.91 13.66
CA ARG A 302 3.13 15.21 13.48
C ARG A 302 2.82 15.84 12.12
N LEU A 303 2.87 15.07 11.03
CA LEU A 303 2.50 15.54 9.69
C LEU A 303 1.02 15.90 9.61
N SER A 304 0.14 15.15 10.29
CA SER A 304 -1.29 15.46 10.41
C SER A 304 -1.56 16.75 11.21
N LEU A 305 -0.77 17.06 12.23
CA LEU A 305 -0.83 18.36 12.92
C LEU A 305 -0.28 19.49 12.05
N LEU A 306 0.81 19.26 11.32
CA LEU A 306 1.39 20.24 10.42
C LEU A 306 0.43 20.60 9.28
N SER A 307 -0.20 19.62 8.62
CA SER A 307 -1.16 19.88 7.53
C SER A 307 -2.37 20.69 7.99
N GLN A 308 -2.83 20.52 9.23
CA GLN A 308 -3.88 21.36 9.84
C GLN A 308 -3.43 22.81 10.06
N SER A 309 -2.12 23.06 10.22
CA SER A 309 -1.55 24.41 10.43
C SER A 309 -1.17 25.16 9.15
N VAL A 310 -1.19 24.50 7.99
CA VAL A 310 -0.79 25.07 6.70
C VAL A 310 -1.67 26.26 6.32
N HIS A 311 -1.03 27.39 5.99
CA HIS A 311 -1.72 28.57 5.49
C HIS A 311 -2.22 28.37 4.06
N THR A 312 -3.32 29.03 3.71
CA THR A 312 -3.85 29.02 2.34
C THR A 312 -4.37 30.41 2.02
N ASP A 313 -3.63 31.15 1.20
CA ASP A 313 -4.00 32.50 0.80
C ASP A 313 -5.34 32.53 0.06
N ILE A 314 -6.05 33.65 0.17
CA ILE A 314 -7.37 33.82 -0.43
C ILE A 314 -7.33 33.77 -1.98
N SER A 315 -6.17 34.05 -2.57
CA SER A 315 -5.87 33.84 -4.00
C SER A 315 -5.85 32.36 -4.37
N ILE A 316 -5.27 31.50 -3.52
CA ILE A 316 -5.20 30.05 -3.67
C ILE A 316 -6.56 29.40 -3.44
N VAL A 317 -7.32 29.85 -2.43
CA VAL A 317 -8.72 29.41 -2.22
C VAL A 317 -9.58 29.75 -3.44
N ARG A 318 -9.41 30.94 -4.02
CA ARG A 318 -10.08 31.33 -5.27
C ARG A 318 -9.63 30.47 -6.46
N TYR A 319 -8.34 30.14 -6.56
CA TYR A 319 -7.81 29.28 -7.61
C TYR A 319 -8.43 27.87 -7.55
N GLN A 320 -8.47 27.25 -6.37
CA GLN A 320 -9.17 25.99 -6.13
C GLN A 320 -10.65 26.07 -6.54
N HIS A 321 -11.37 27.11 -6.09
CA HIS A 321 -12.78 27.26 -6.41
C HIS A 321 -13.05 27.49 -7.90
N ASN A 322 -12.15 28.19 -8.61
CA ASN A 322 -12.22 28.34 -10.06
C ASN A 322 -12.07 26.99 -10.76
N ILE A 323 -11.07 26.17 -10.40
CA ILE A 323 -10.91 24.80 -10.95
C ILE A 323 -12.18 23.98 -10.73
N VAL A 324 -12.71 23.94 -9.50
CA VAL A 324 -13.95 23.21 -9.18
C VAL A 324 -15.15 23.71 -9.99
N SER A 325 -15.25 25.02 -10.21
CA SER A 325 -16.33 25.63 -11.00
C SER A 325 -16.21 25.29 -12.48
N PHE A 326 -15.01 25.37 -13.05
CA PHE A 326 -14.77 25.01 -14.45
C PHE A 326 -15.00 23.50 -14.68
N LEU A 327 -14.53 22.61 -13.81
CA LEU A 327 -14.83 21.17 -13.88
C LEU A 327 -16.36 20.89 -13.81
N ARG A 328 -17.12 21.65 -13.01
CA ARG A 328 -18.59 21.53 -12.94
C ARG A 328 -19.31 22.08 -14.16
N MET A 329 -18.73 23.05 -14.87
CA MET A 329 -19.31 23.70 -16.04
C MET A 329 -18.84 23.10 -17.36
N HIS A 330 -17.76 22.31 -17.36
CA HIS A 330 -17.19 21.68 -18.54
C HIS A 330 -18.24 20.87 -19.31
N ARG A 331 -18.17 20.93 -20.65
CA ARG A 331 -19.23 20.38 -21.51
C ARG A 331 -19.31 18.86 -21.45
N ALA A 332 -18.16 18.20 -21.41
CA ALA A 332 -18.05 16.74 -21.39
C ALA A 332 -18.35 16.13 -20.02
N VAL A 333 -18.43 16.92 -18.93
CA VAL A 333 -18.60 16.38 -17.57
C VAL A 333 -20.06 16.08 -17.25
N SER A 334 -20.30 14.84 -16.82
CA SER A 334 -21.61 14.37 -16.35
C SER A 334 -22.02 15.10 -15.05
N PRO A 335 -23.25 15.66 -14.97
CA PRO A 335 -23.72 16.36 -13.77
C PRO A 335 -23.60 15.54 -12.50
N GLY A 336 -22.98 16.14 -11.47
CA GLY A 336 -22.76 15.49 -10.17
C GLY A 336 -21.44 14.71 -10.02
N SER A 337 -20.59 14.65 -11.05
CA SER A 337 -19.24 14.05 -10.95
C SER A 337 -18.33 14.79 -9.95
N VAL A 338 -18.44 16.11 -9.88
CA VAL A 338 -17.61 16.98 -9.03
C VAL A 338 -18.35 17.32 -7.73
N THR A 339 -18.32 16.39 -6.77
CA THR A 339 -19.08 16.47 -5.52
C THR A 339 -18.53 17.52 -4.54
N PRO A 340 -19.27 17.89 -3.47
CA PRO A 340 -18.72 18.66 -2.36
C PRO A 340 -17.62 17.91 -1.59
N LEU A 341 -17.70 16.58 -1.51
CA LEU A 341 -16.69 15.74 -0.86
C LEU A 341 -15.35 15.80 -1.62
N ALA A 342 -15.39 15.72 -2.95
CA ALA A 342 -14.23 15.94 -3.80
C ALA A 342 -13.59 17.33 -3.60
N THR A 343 -14.41 18.36 -3.34
CA THR A 343 -13.92 19.72 -3.04
C THR A 343 -13.18 19.77 -1.70
N LYS A 344 -13.71 19.09 -0.65
CA LYS A 344 -13.01 18.93 0.63
C LYS A 344 -11.69 18.18 0.45
N HIS A 345 -11.69 17.09 -0.33
CA HIS A 345 -10.47 16.30 -0.58
C HIS A 345 -9.40 17.09 -1.34
N LEU A 346 -9.78 17.96 -2.28
CA LEU A 346 -8.84 18.89 -2.92
C LEU A 346 -8.15 19.80 -1.88
N GLU A 347 -8.91 20.48 -1.03
CA GLU A 347 -8.36 21.38 0.00
C GLU A 347 -7.45 20.62 0.98
N GLN A 348 -7.92 19.46 1.46
CA GLN A 348 -7.21 18.61 2.42
C GLN A 348 -5.92 18.01 1.83
N LEU A 349 -5.91 17.65 0.55
CA LEU A 349 -4.71 17.15 -0.15
C LEU A 349 -3.70 18.26 -0.40
N CYS A 350 -4.13 19.46 -0.80
CA CYS A 350 -3.24 20.63 -0.90
C CYS A 350 -2.52 20.91 0.42
N LYS A 351 -3.24 20.85 1.54
CA LYS A 351 -2.71 21.03 2.90
C LYS A 351 -1.85 19.87 3.38
N SER A 352 -2.13 18.64 2.94
CA SER A 352 -1.30 17.46 3.29
C SER A 352 0.00 17.40 2.49
N LEU A 353 0.02 17.94 1.27
CA LEU A 353 1.23 17.99 0.42
C LEU A 353 2.23 19.06 0.88
N ALA A 354 1.78 20.24 1.30
CA ALA A 354 2.69 21.35 1.62
C ALA A 354 3.79 20.99 2.65
N PRO A 355 3.49 20.35 3.80
CA PRO A 355 4.51 19.98 4.78
C PRO A 355 5.51 18.94 4.26
N LEU A 356 5.12 18.11 3.29
CA LEU A 356 5.99 17.09 2.68
C LEU A 356 7.02 17.73 1.74
N HIS A 357 6.67 18.85 1.10
CA HIS A 357 7.60 19.70 0.34
C HIS A 357 8.36 20.72 1.22
N GLY A 358 8.27 20.63 2.54
CA GLY A 358 8.89 21.58 3.46
C GLY A 358 8.24 22.98 3.48
N LEU A 359 7.02 23.13 2.95
CA LEU A 359 6.26 24.38 2.90
C LEU A 359 5.23 24.45 4.04
N ASP A 360 4.99 25.65 4.55
CA ASP A 360 3.91 25.95 5.50
C ASP A 360 2.71 26.67 4.86
N TYR A 361 2.73 26.86 3.54
CA TYR A 361 1.65 27.42 2.73
C TYR A 361 1.39 26.60 1.45
N VAL A 362 0.18 26.69 0.90
CA VAL A 362 -0.19 26.01 -0.35
C VAL A 362 0.21 26.84 -1.57
N THR A 363 0.91 26.24 -2.53
CA THR A 363 1.24 26.87 -3.82
C THR A 363 0.27 26.45 -4.94
N PRO A 364 0.17 27.20 -6.05
CA PRO A 364 -0.64 26.79 -7.21
C PRO A 364 -0.20 25.45 -7.82
N GLY A 365 1.10 25.11 -7.74
CA GLY A 365 1.63 23.82 -8.21
C GLY A 365 1.07 22.64 -7.41
N LEU A 366 0.98 22.77 -6.08
CA LEU A 366 0.35 21.75 -5.23
C LEU A 366 -1.14 21.60 -5.53
N VAL A 367 -1.85 22.70 -5.85
CA VAL A 367 -3.26 22.65 -6.27
C VAL A 367 -3.43 21.87 -7.58
N LYS A 368 -2.54 22.06 -8.57
CA LYS A 368 -2.57 21.28 -9.83
C LYS A 368 -2.34 19.79 -9.58
N LEU A 369 -1.32 19.44 -8.80
CA LEU A 369 -1.00 18.06 -8.44
C LEU A 369 -2.17 17.39 -7.69
N ALA A 370 -2.72 18.08 -6.70
CA ALA A 370 -3.87 17.61 -5.95
C ALA A 370 -5.12 17.44 -6.83
N ALA A 371 -5.37 18.37 -7.76
CA ALA A 371 -6.50 18.28 -8.68
C ALA A 371 -6.44 17.03 -9.57
N ARG A 372 -5.26 16.67 -10.11
CA ARG A 372 -5.06 15.42 -10.84
C ARG A 372 -5.42 14.21 -9.97
N LYS A 373 -4.73 14.04 -8.82
CA LYS A 373 -4.95 12.87 -7.94
C LYS A 373 -6.36 12.83 -7.30
N VAL A 374 -7.11 13.94 -7.25
CA VAL A 374 -8.49 14.00 -6.69
C VAL A 374 -9.58 13.84 -7.74
N TYR A 375 -9.42 14.37 -8.96
CA TYR A 375 -10.53 14.42 -9.93
C TYR A 375 -10.48 13.34 -11.01
N LEU A 376 -9.31 12.78 -11.35
CA LEU A 376 -9.18 11.81 -12.45
C LEU A 376 -10.12 10.60 -12.29
N HIS A 377 -10.21 9.99 -11.11
CA HIS A 377 -11.13 8.87 -10.87
C HIS A 377 -12.60 9.30 -10.72
N ARG A 378 -12.87 10.58 -10.45
CA ARG A 378 -14.22 11.11 -10.16
C ARG A 378 -14.94 11.64 -11.39
N VAL A 379 -14.21 12.24 -12.33
CA VAL A 379 -14.77 12.79 -13.57
C VAL A 379 -15.37 11.66 -14.39
N ARG A 380 -16.64 11.81 -14.75
CA ARG A 380 -17.35 10.90 -15.65
C ARG A 380 -17.82 11.69 -16.85
N ILE A 381 -17.57 11.15 -18.04
CA ILE A 381 -18.01 11.76 -19.28
C ILE A 381 -19.53 11.63 -19.39
N VAL A 382 -20.19 12.67 -19.88
CA VAL A 382 -21.63 12.68 -20.15
C VAL A 382 -21.89 11.85 -21.40
N PRO A 383 -22.85 10.91 -21.41
CA PRO A 383 -23.20 10.22 -22.64
C PRO A 383 -23.88 11.20 -23.62
N PRO A 384 -23.67 11.09 -24.95
CA PRO A 384 -24.07 12.10 -25.92
C PRO A 384 -25.55 12.50 -25.83
N GLU A 385 -26.46 11.57 -25.53
CA GLU A 385 -27.91 11.82 -25.46
C GLU A 385 -28.33 12.64 -24.22
N ARG A 386 -27.44 12.77 -23.23
CA ARG A 386 -27.68 13.52 -21.98
C ARG A 386 -26.85 14.80 -21.88
N GLU A 387 -26.08 15.11 -22.92
CA GLU A 387 -25.34 16.36 -22.99
C GLU A 387 -26.33 17.55 -23.07
N ARG A 388 -25.99 18.66 -22.41
CA ARG A 388 -26.92 19.76 -22.13
C ARG A 388 -27.46 20.43 -23.39
N SER A 389 -26.67 20.54 -24.46
CA SER A 389 -27.02 21.23 -25.70
C SER A 389 -28.01 20.45 -26.58
N VAL A 390 -28.13 19.13 -26.40
CA VAL A 390 -29.16 18.30 -27.07
C VAL A 390 -30.56 18.73 -26.67
N GLN A 391 -30.76 19.13 -25.40
CA GLN A 391 -32.03 19.67 -24.90
C GLN A 391 -32.42 21.01 -25.56
N TRP A 392 -31.45 21.70 -26.17
CA TRP A 392 -31.61 22.97 -26.89
C TRP A 392 -31.51 22.81 -28.41
N GLY A 393 -31.62 21.58 -28.94
CA GLY A 393 -31.71 21.30 -30.37
C GLY A 393 -30.38 21.05 -31.08
N SER A 394 -29.29 20.74 -30.36
CA SER A 394 -28.04 20.32 -30.98
C SER A 394 -28.13 18.91 -31.58
N GLU A 395 -27.51 18.69 -32.73
CA GLU A 395 -27.50 17.39 -33.42
C GLU A 395 -26.68 16.35 -32.64
N LEU A 396 -27.26 15.18 -32.38
CA LEU A 396 -26.63 14.11 -31.59
C LEU A 396 -25.29 13.65 -32.20
N GLY A 397 -25.22 13.44 -33.52
CA GLY A 397 -23.99 13.03 -34.20
C GLY A 397 -22.88 14.09 -34.21
N ALA A 398 -23.20 15.37 -33.97
CA ALA A 398 -22.22 16.42 -33.76
C ALA A 398 -21.70 16.45 -32.31
N VAL A 399 -22.56 16.10 -31.34
CA VAL A 399 -22.17 15.93 -29.92
C VAL A 399 -21.33 14.67 -29.73
N GLU A 400 -21.70 13.56 -30.36
CA GLU A 400 -20.96 12.30 -30.35
C GLU A 400 -19.51 12.51 -30.84
N LYS A 401 -19.32 13.13 -32.01
CA LYS A 401 -18.01 13.49 -32.55
C LYS A 401 -17.21 14.49 -31.70
N LEU A 402 -17.86 15.24 -30.83
CA LEU A 402 -17.18 16.18 -29.92
C LEU A 402 -16.71 15.49 -28.63
N LEU A 403 -17.39 14.42 -28.22
CA LEU A 403 -17.08 13.64 -27.03
C LEU A 403 -16.21 12.42 -27.35
N ASP A 404 -16.08 12.05 -28.63
CA ASP A 404 -15.21 10.99 -29.11
C ASP A 404 -13.75 11.21 -28.66
N GLY A 405 -13.15 10.18 -28.07
CA GLY A 405 -11.81 10.23 -27.48
C GLY A 405 -11.63 11.09 -26.22
N VAL A 406 -12.65 11.82 -25.73
CA VAL A 406 -12.49 12.71 -24.56
C VAL A 406 -12.50 11.91 -23.26
N GLY A 407 -11.34 11.78 -22.62
CA GLY A 407 -11.16 11.11 -21.33
C GLY A 407 -11.34 12.03 -20.12
N GLY A 408 -11.36 11.43 -18.93
CA GLY A 408 -11.36 12.17 -17.66
C GLY A 408 -10.07 12.96 -17.42
N GLU A 409 -8.97 12.52 -18.02
CA GLU A 409 -7.68 13.21 -18.00
C GLU A 409 -7.70 14.48 -18.84
N ASP A 410 -8.14 14.40 -20.10
CA ASP A 410 -8.25 15.56 -21.00
C ASP A 410 -9.09 16.68 -20.38
N VAL A 411 -10.21 16.32 -19.74
CA VAL A 411 -11.06 17.28 -19.02
C VAL A 411 -10.33 17.97 -17.87
N VAL A 412 -9.52 17.24 -17.10
CA VAL A 412 -8.77 17.81 -15.98
C VAL A 412 -7.66 18.72 -16.51
N GLU A 413 -6.91 18.28 -17.51
CA GLU A 413 -5.82 19.07 -18.09
C GLU A 413 -6.30 20.32 -18.83
N ASP A 414 -7.39 20.24 -19.59
CA ASP A 414 -8.04 21.39 -20.22
C ASP A 414 -8.43 22.45 -19.19
N VAL A 415 -9.07 22.06 -18.08
CA VAL A 415 -9.42 22.98 -17.00
C VAL A 415 -8.18 23.54 -16.28
N LEU A 416 -7.14 22.73 -16.03
CA LEU A 416 -5.89 23.20 -15.41
C LEU A 416 -5.05 24.11 -16.33
N GLY A 417 -5.29 24.05 -17.65
CA GLY A 417 -4.78 24.98 -18.65
C GLY A 417 -5.60 26.27 -18.75
N MET A 418 -6.93 26.18 -18.70
CA MET A 418 -7.82 27.35 -18.77
C MET A 418 -7.76 28.25 -17.54
N VAL A 419 -7.66 27.68 -16.33
CA VAL A 419 -7.70 28.48 -15.10
C VAL A 419 -6.31 29.05 -14.79
N THR A 420 -6.18 30.38 -14.93
CA THR A 420 -4.95 31.12 -14.59
C THR A 420 -4.58 30.93 -13.12
N ALA A 421 -3.35 30.49 -12.85
CA ALA A 421 -2.78 30.46 -11.51
C ALA A 421 -2.55 31.89 -10.98
N PRO A 422 -2.74 32.15 -9.67
CA PRO A 422 -2.34 33.42 -9.08
C PRO A 422 -0.82 33.58 -9.13
N LEU A 423 -0.39 34.84 -9.28
CA LEU A 423 1.02 35.28 -9.25
C LEU A 423 1.58 35.29 -7.82
#